data_AF-A0A7R9DW83-F1
#
_entry.id   AF-A0A7R9DW83-F1
#
_cell.length_a   1.000
_cell.length_b   1.000
_cell.length_c   1.000
_cell.angle_alpha   90.00
_cell.angle_beta   90.00
_cell.angle_gamma   90.00
#
_symmetry.space_group_name_H-M   'P 1'
#
loop_
_entity.id
_entity.type
_entity.pdbx_description
1 polymer ?
#
loop_
_entity_poly.entity_id
_entity_poly.type
_entity_poly.pdbx_seq_one_letter_code
_entity_poly.pdbx_strand_id
1 'polypeptide(L)'
;FWEDHFHCSYPNSSRTPYNQKYVRLCTTKERLSRSEMAFEGQLQFVSDAVLAFAHAFRNMHQDLCHGRPGLCDVMKPIKGTELLKYLRKVDFAGQTLE
;
A
#
# COMPACT_ATOMS: atom_id res chain seq x y z
N PHE A 1 -15.52 -0.40 6.06
CA PHE A 1 -14.52 -0.59 7.13
C PHE A 1 -14.89 0.21 8.37
N TRP A 2 -14.76 1.55 8.38
CA TRP A 2 -14.95 2.36 9.60
C TRP A 2 -16.31 2.16 10.29
N GLU A 3 -17.40 2.28 9.53
CA GLU A 3 -18.78 2.09 10.03
C GLU A 3 -19.01 0.70 10.63
N ASP A 4 -18.40 -0.33 10.02
CA ASP A 4 -18.49 -1.72 10.46
C ASP A 4 -17.65 -1.98 11.72
N HIS A 5 -16.42 -1.47 11.75
CA HIS A 5 -15.51 -1.59 12.88
C HIS A 5 -16.06 -0.93 14.15
N PHE A 6 -16.59 0.30 14.03
CA PHE A 6 -17.14 1.06 15.16
C PHE A 6 -18.65 0.90 15.35
N HIS A 7 -19.30 0.06 14.53
CA HIS A 7 -20.74 -0.21 14.59
C HIS A 7 -21.57 1.10 14.61
N CYS A 8 -21.28 2.00 13.68
CA CYS A 8 -21.91 3.31 13.55
C CYS A 8 -22.16 3.68 12.08
N SER A 9 -23.01 4.66 11.82
CA SER A 9 -23.28 5.18 10.48
C SER A 9 -22.91 6.66 10.34
N TYR A 10 -22.35 7.04 9.18
CA TYR A 10 -22.08 8.43 8.86
C TYR A 10 -23.35 9.13 8.37
N PRO A 11 -23.63 10.36 8.85
CA PRO A 11 -24.74 11.14 8.33
C PRO A 11 -24.52 11.43 6.84
N ASN A 12 -25.57 11.26 6.04
CA ASN A 12 -25.56 11.48 4.58
C ASN A 12 -24.60 10.58 3.77
N SER A 13 -24.13 9.47 4.34
CA SER A 13 -23.39 8.47 3.57
C SER A 13 -24.32 7.67 2.64
N SER A 14 -23.77 7.15 1.55
CA SER A 14 -24.48 6.21 0.69
C SER A 14 -24.84 4.94 1.47
N ARG A 15 -26.06 4.43 1.29
CA ARG A 15 -26.46 3.15 1.89
C ARG A 15 -25.62 2.01 1.30
N THR A 16 -24.99 1.24 2.17
CA THR A 16 -24.25 0.01 1.85
C THR A 16 -24.83 -1.16 2.63
N PRO A 17 -24.61 -2.42 2.22
CA PRO A 17 -25.03 -3.58 3.03
C PRO A 17 -24.45 -3.60 4.46
N TYR A 18 -23.36 -2.86 4.68
CA TYR A 18 -22.62 -2.82 5.94
C TYR A 18 -23.09 -1.72 6.89
N ASN A 19 -23.76 -0.65 6.42
CA ASN A 19 -24.18 0.46 7.29
C ASN A 19 -25.69 0.51 7.59
N GLN A 20 -26.47 -0.36 6.94
CA GLN A 20 -27.92 -0.46 7.18
C GLN A 20 -28.26 -0.95 8.59
N LYS A 21 -27.32 -1.63 9.25
CA LYS A 21 -27.52 -2.26 10.56
C LYS A 21 -27.27 -1.30 11.73
N TYR A 22 -26.65 -0.15 11.49
CA TYR A 22 -26.14 0.75 12.53
C TYR A 22 -26.98 2.03 12.65
N VAL A 23 -27.76 2.11 13.74
CA VAL A 23 -28.61 3.27 14.07
C VAL A 23 -27.81 4.39 14.73
N ARG A 24 -26.72 4.03 15.44
CA ARG A 24 -25.84 4.99 16.11
C ARG A 24 -25.05 5.78 15.07
N LEU A 25 -25.09 7.11 15.14
CA LEU A 25 -24.24 7.95 14.30
C LEU A 25 -22.78 7.89 14.76
N CYS A 26 -21.86 7.82 13.81
CA CYS A 26 -20.42 7.93 14.11
C CYS A 26 -20.12 9.32 14.68
N THR A 27 -19.26 9.38 15.70
CA THR A 27 -18.77 10.64 16.24
C THR A 27 -17.40 10.99 15.65
N THR A 28 -16.72 11.99 16.22
CA THR A 28 -15.33 12.33 15.89
C THR A 28 -14.33 11.77 16.89
N LYS A 29 -14.79 10.95 17.85
CA LYS A 29 -13.99 10.44 18.97
C LYS A 29 -13.46 9.02 18.74
N GLU A 30 -14.00 8.30 17.77
CA GLU A 30 -13.56 6.96 17.39
C GLU A 30 -12.08 6.98 16.97
N ARG A 31 -11.29 6.08 17.53
CA ARG A 31 -9.85 5.95 17.24
C ARG A 31 -9.54 4.47 17.06
N LEU A 32 -8.75 4.19 16.02
CA LEU A 32 -8.21 2.85 15.82
C LEU A 32 -7.11 2.61 16.86
N SER A 33 -7.27 1.58 17.68
CA SER A 33 -6.23 1.16 18.62
C SER A 33 -5.42 0.00 18.06
N ARG A 34 -4.09 0.03 18.24
CA ARG A 34 -3.20 -1.09 17.88
C ARG A 34 -3.53 -2.37 18.67
N SER A 35 -4.16 -2.24 19.85
CA SER A 35 -4.59 -3.37 20.67
C SER A 35 -5.90 -4.01 20.21
N GLU A 36 -6.75 -3.25 19.50
CA GLU A 36 -8.06 -3.70 19.01
C GLU A 36 -7.99 -4.17 17.55
N MET A 37 -6.99 -3.67 16.81
CA MET A 37 -6.68 -4.12 15.47
C MET A 37 -5.70 -5.28 15.53
N ALA A 38 -6.16 -6.48 15.20
CA ALA A 38 -5.27 -7.57 14.86
C ALA A 38 -4.54 -7.22 13.56
N PHE A 39 -3.36 -6.63 13.67
CA PHE A 39 -2.47 -6.50 12.52
C PHE A 39 -2.07 -7.89 12.08
N GLU A 40 -2.38 -8.23 10.84
CA GLU A 40 -1.95 -9.48 10.27
C GLU A 40 -0.42 -9.48 10.22
N GLY A 41 0.21 -10.48 10.84
CA GLY A 41 1.67 -10.59 10.94
C GLY A 41 2.39 -10.70 9.58
N GLN A 42 1.64 -10.76 8.48
CA GLN A 42 2.17 -10.82 7.11
C GLN A 42 2.19 -9.45 6.40
N LEU A 43 1.68 -8.38 7.01
CA LEU A 43 1.69 -7.03 6.41
C LEU A 43 3.11 -6.56 6.07
N GLN A 44 4.10 -7.03 6.83
CA GLN A 44 5.51 -6.77 6.54
C GLN A 44 5.94 -7.29 5.16
N PHE A 45 5.54 -8.53 4.81
CA PHE A 45 5.88 -9.11 3.52
C PHE A 45 5.23 -8.36 2.36
N VAL A 46 4.03 -7.82 2.57
CA VAL A 46 3.36 -6.98 1.57
C VAL A 46 4.14 -5.68 1.36
N SER A 47 4.58 -5.04 2.44
CA SER A 47 5.41 -3.82 2.38
C SER A 47 6.73 -4.09 1.67
N ASP A 48 7.44 -5.15 2.06
CA ASP A 48 8.73 -5.52 1.48
C ASP A 48 8.59 -5.89 0.01
N ALA A 49 7.51 -6.56 -0.40
CA ALA A 49 7.24 -6.85 -1.80
C ALA A 49 7.12 -5.56 -2.62
N VAL A 50 6.34 -4.57 -2.16
CA VAL A 50 6.22 -3.28 -2.86
C VAL A 50 7.54 -2.53 -2.90
N LEU A 51 8.29 -2.52 -1.80
CA LEU A 51 9.62 -1.90 -1.73
C LEU A 51 10.60 -2.55 -2.71
N ALA A 52 10.57 -3.88 -2.86
CA ALA A 52 11.41 -4.59 -3.82
C ALA A 52 11.18 -4.09 -5.25
N PHE A 53 9.92 -3.89 -5.66
CA PHE A 53 9.60 -3.28 -6.96
C PHE A 53 10.07 -1.83 -7.05
N ALA A 54 9.88 -1.03 -6.01
CA ALA A 54 10.32 0.37 -5.99
C ALA A 54 11.84 0.49 -6.19
N HIS A 55 12.62 -0.32 -5.47
CA HIS A 55 14.07 -0.36 -5.65
C HIS A 55 14.49 -0.89 -7.03
N ALA A 56 13.81 -1.92 -7.56
CA ALA A 56 14.08 -2.41 -8.91
C ALA A 56 13.84 -1.33 -9.97
N PHE A 57 12.72 -0.59 -9.87
CA PHE A 57 12.42 0.51 -10.79
C PHE A 57 13.41 1.65 -10.67
N ARG A 58 13.83 2.00 -9.44
CA ARG A 58 14.86 3.02 -9.22
C ARG A 58 16.17 2.65 -9.90
N ASN A 59 16.65 1.41 -9.71
CA ASN A 59 17.90 0.95 -10.30
C ASN A 59 17.80 0.89 -11.83
N MET A 60 16.70 0.36 -12.36
CA MET A 60 16.43 0.35 -13.80
C MET A 60 16.39 1.75 -14.40
N HIS A 61 15.76 2.71 -13.71
CA HIS A 61 15.69 4.10 -14.15
C HIS A 61 17.05 4.79 -14.11
N GLN A 62 17.84 4.55 -13.06
CA GLN A 62 19.19 5.07 -12.96
C GLN A 62 20.07 4.60 -14.13
N ASP A 63 19.98 3.32 -14.48
CA ASP A 63 20.78 2.73 -15.55
C ASP A 63 20.30 3.15 -16.95
N LEU A 64 18.99 3.18 -17.20
CA LEU A 64 18.43 3.41 -18.54
C LEU A 64 18.11 4.87 -18.84
N CYS A 65 17.73 5.65 -17.84
CA CYS A 65 17.33 7.05 -17.98
C CYS A 65 18.37 8.04 -17.43
N HIS A 66 19.46 7.53 -16.81
CA HIS A 66 20.53 8.33 -16.21
C HIS A 66 20.02 9.32 -15.15
N GLY A 67 19.01 8.93 -14.37
CA GLY A 67 18.46 9.74 -13.29
C GLY A 67 17.66 10.98 -13.74
N ARG A 68 17.35 11.12 -15.03
CA ARG A 68 16.51 12.22 -15.53
C ARG A 68 15.09 12.15 -14.94
N PRO A 69 14.48 13.28 -14.56
CA PRO A 69 13.12 13.28 -14.01
C PRO A 69 12.10 12.63 -14.95
N GLY A 70 11.19 11.85 -14.38
CA GLY A 70 10.16 11.12 -15.12
C GLY A 70 10.69 9.90 -15.87
N LEU A 71 9.82 9.22 -16.61
CA LEU A 71 10.19 8.05 -17.42
C LEU A 71 10.72 8.49 -18.79
N CYS A 72 11.89 7.98 -19.17
CA CYS A 72 12.43 8.10 -20.52
C CYS A 72 11.78 7.09 -21.48
N ASP A 73 11.96 7.28 -22.79
CA ASP A 73 11.32 6.45 -23.82
C ASP A 73 11.74 4.97 -23.75
N VAL A 74 12.93 4.69 -23.24
CA VAL A 74 13.43 3.31 -23.04
C VAL A 74 12.59 2.53 -22.02
N MET A 75 11.97 3.23 -21.07
CA MET A 75 11.07 2.64 -20.05
C MET A 75 9.59 2.74 -20.44
N LYS A 76 9.27 3.11 -21.69
CA LYS A 76 7.90 3.23 -22.20
C LYS A 76 7.69 2.35 -23.44
N PRO A 77 7.11 1.15 -23.31
CA PRO A 77 6.70 0.47 -22.07
C PRO A 77 7.88 -0.23 -21.36
N ILE A 78 7.71 -0.53 -20.07
CA ILE A 78 8.66 -1.35 -19.33
C ILE A 78 8.59 -2.79 -19.82
N LYS A 79 9.75 -3.36 -20.21
CA LYS A 79 9.87 -4.77 -20.59
C LYS A 79 9.99 -5.63 -19.34
N GLY A 80 9.03 -6.55 -19.12
CA GLY A 80 9.00 -7.41 -17.94
C GLY A 80 10.24 -8.29 -17.76
N THR A 81 10.82 -8.79 -18.86
CA THR A 81 12.08 -9.56 -18.83
C THR A 81 13.27 -8.73 -18.36
N GLU A 82 13.27 -7.43 -18.66
CA GLU A 82 14.31 -6.50 -18.22
C GLU A 82 14.11 -6.17 -16.74
N LEU A 83 12.87 -5.83 -16.34
CA LEU A 83 12.52 -5.59 -14.93
C LEU A 83 12.88 -6.78 -14.04
N LEU A 84 12.65 -8.02 -14.51
CA LEU A 84 13.00 -9.23 -13.77
C LEU A 84 14.49 -9.32 -13.45
N LYS A 85 15.38 -8.82 -14.30
CA LYS A 85 16.82 -8.77 -14.02
C LYS A 85 17.14 -7.85 -12.84
N TYR A 86 16.44 -6.71 -12.75
CA TYR A 86 16.60 -5.78 -11.63
C TYR A 86 15.99 -6.34 -10.34
N LEU A 87 14.79 -6.93 -10.42
CA LEU A 87 14.13 -7.59 -9.28
C LEU A 87 15.00 -8.69 -8.63
N ARG A 88 15.73 -9.47 -9.43
CA ARG A 88 16.65 -10.50 -8.93
C ARG A 88 17.89 -9.97 -8.22
N LYS A 89 18.20 -8.67 -8.36
CA LYS A 89 19.39 -8.02 -7.83
C LYS A 89 19.07 -6.99 -6.75
N VAL A 90 17.81 -6.84 -6.37
CA VAL A 90 17.42 -5.86 -5.36
C VAL A 90 18.00 -6.28 -4.02
N ASP A 91 18.64 -5.32 -3.35
CA ASP A 91 19.14 -5.46 -2.00
C ASP A 91 18.74 -4.21 -1.21
N PHE A 92 18.00 -4.40 -0.12
CA PHE A 92 17.53 -3.34 0.76
C PHE A 92 17.20 -3.93 2.13
N ALA A 93 17.33 -3.10 3.17
CA ALA A 93 16.84 -3.44 4.49
C ALA A 93 15.31 -3.23 4.54
N GLY A 94 14.55 -4.32 4.73
CA GLY A 94 13.14 -4.24 5.09
C GLY A 94 12.98 -3.56 6.45
N GLN A 95 11.91 -2.79 6.64
CA GLN A 95 11.62 -2.18 7.94
C GLN A 95 10.92 -3.20 8.82
N THR A 96 11.52 -3.74 9.87
CA THR A 96 10.77 -4.54 10.85
C THR A 96 9.79 -3.61 11.58
N LEU A 97 8.49 -3.80 11.40
CA LEU A 97 7.47 -3.15 12.23
C LEU A 97 7.50 -3.75 13.65
N GLU A 98 8.30 -3.18 14.55
CA GLU A 98 8.16 -3.39 16.00
C GLU A 98 6.92 -2.66 16.56
#